data_AF-A0A4Q2YM84-F1
#
_entry.id   AF-A0A4Q2YM84-F1
#
_cell.length_a   1.000
_cell.length_b   1.000
_cell.length_c   1.000
_cell.angle_alpha   90.00
_cell.angle_beta   90.00
_cell.angle_gamma   90.00
#
_symmetry.space_group_name_H-M   'P 1'
#
loop_
_entity.id
_entity.type
_entity.pdbx_description
1 polymer ?
#
loop_
_entity_poly.entity_id
_entity_poly.type
_entity_poly.pdbx_seq_one_letter_code
_entity_poly.pdbx_strand_id
1 'polypeptide(L)'
;MEAGNGFELAFFETLRTELVELRTAGAEEIRFTGLRESSLILRGTGKWNKQCEILLTEIEAFLKAWDRDQSKDDRQLRLCVENEK
;
A
#
# COMPACT_ATOMS: atom_id res chain seq x y z
N MET A 1 0.88 -6.03 -20.43
CA MET A 1 0.31 -6.10 -19.08
C MET A 1 0.41 -7.54 -18.64
N GLU A 2 1.48 -7.89 -17.93
CA GLU A 2 1.51 -9.15 -17.18
C GLU A 2 0.56 -8.96 -16.01
N ALA A 3 -0.52 -9.74 -15.96
CA ALA A 3 -1.39 -9.75 -14.80
C ALA A 3 -0.56 -10.24 -13.61
N GLY A 4 -0.46 -9.41 -12.57
CA GLY A 4 0.13 -9.79 -11.29
C GLY A 4 -0.46 -11.12 -10.81
N ASN A 5 0.31 -11.85 -10.01
CA ASN A 5 -0.16 -13.12 -9.49
C ASN A 5 -1.46 -12.88 -8.69
N GLY A 6 -2.40 -13.84 -8.66
CA GLY A 6 -3.71 -13.64 -8.02
C GLY A 6 -3.65 -13.29 -6.51
N PHE A 7 -2.49 -13.44 -5.87
CA PHE A 7 -2.26 -13.10 -4.47
C PHE A 7 -2.07 -11.59 -4.24
N GLU A 8 -1.38 -10.91 -5.15
CA GLU A 8 -1.21 -9.45 -5.11
C GLU A 8 -2.56 -8.73 -5.19
N LEU A 9 -3.46 -9.23 -6.03
CA LEU A 9 -4.83 -8.70 -6.15
C LEU A 9 -5.61 -8.78 -4.84
N ALA A 10 -5.52 -9.92 -4.13
CA ALA A 10 -6.19 -10.07 -2.84
C ALA A 10 -5.60 -9.15 -1.76
N PHE A 11 -4.27 -8.93 -1.79
CA PHE A 11 -3.60 -7.98 -0.90
C PHE A 11 -4.10 -6.55 -1.13
N PHE A 12 -4.13 -6.07 -2.38
CA PHE A 12 -4.57 -4.70 -2.69
C PHE A 12 -6.04 -4.46 -2.35
N GLU A 13 -6.93 -5.43 -2.56
CA GLU A 13 -8.34 -5.33 -2.17
C GLU A 13 -8.51 -5.28 -0.63
N THR A 14 -7.72 -6.07 0.10
CA THR A 14 -7.72 -6.05 1.57
C THR A 14 -7.22 -4.69 2.08
N LEU A 15 -6.08 -4.22 1.57
CA LEU A 15 -5.50 -2.94 1.92
C LEU A 15 -6.46 -1.77 1.64
N ARG A 16 -7.18 -1.82 0.50
CA ARG A 16 -8.21 -0.82 0.17
C ARG A 16 -9.33 -0.80 1.21
N THR A 17 -9.79 -1.97 1.64
CA THR A 17 -10.88 -2.11 2.59
C THR A 17 -10.48 -1.54 3.95
N GLU A 18 -9.30 -1.91 4.45
CA GLU A 18 -8.77 -1.39 5.72
C GLU A 18 -8.59 0.13 5.70
N LEU A 19 -8.08 0.68 4.60
CA LEU A 19 -7.95 2.13 4.41
C LEU A 19 -9.31 2.86 4.51
N VAL A 20 -10.36 2.30 3.92
CA VAL A 20 -11.71 2.85 3.99
C VAL A 20 -12.25 2.75 5.42
N GLU A 21 -12.08 1.61 6.09
CA GLU A 21 -12.55 1.42 7.47
C GLU A 21 -11.88 2.39 8.44
N LEU A 22 -10.56 2.55 8.36
CA LEU A 22 -9.80 3.50 9.18
C LEU A 22 -10.27 4.94 8.93
N ARG A 23 -10.56 5.29 7.67
CA ARG A 23 -11.12 6.59 7.32
C ARG A 23 -12.51 6.79 7.92
N THR A 24 -13.40 5.81 7.78
CA THR A 24 -14.76 5.86 8.34
C THR A 24 -14.75 5.94 9.86
N ALA A 25 -13.75 5.33 10.52
CA ALA A 25 -13.52 5.45 11.95
C ALA A 25 -13.00 6.83 12.39
N GLY A 26 -12.66 7.72 11.44
CA GLY A 26 -12.23 9.09 11.71
C GLY A 26 -10.72 9.26 11.84
N ALA A 27 -9.92 8.34 11.32
CA ALA A 27 -8.47 8.53 11.25
C ALA A 27 -8.14 9.78 10.41
N GLU A 28 -7.25 10.62 10.90
CA GLU A 28 -6.77 11.82 10.20
C GLU A 28 -5.43 11.58 9.49
N GLU A 29 -4.67 10.60 9.97
CA GLU A 29 -3.37 10.20 9.42
C GLU A 29 -3.23 8.67 9.50
N ILE A 30 -2.76 8.05 8.41
CA ILE A 30 -2.35 6.64 8.37
C ILE A 30 -0.88 6.57 7.94
N ARG A 31 -0.05 5.94 8.79
CA ARG A 31 1.38 5.76 8.53
C ARG A 31 1.69 4.34 8.13
N PHE A 32 2.31 4.20 6.96
CA PHE A 32 2.85 2.95 6.46
C PHE A 32 4.34 2.87 6.77
N THR A 33 4.74 1.79 7.44
CA THR A 33 6.13 1.52 7.82
C THR A 33 6.49 0.10 7.38
N GLY A 34 7.78 -0.20 7.25
CA GLY A 34 8.24 -1.57 6.95
C GLY A 34 7.77 -2.11 5.60
N LEU A 35 7.50 -1.26 4.60
CA LEU A 35 7.02 -1.71 3.28
C LEU A 35 8.03 -2.62 2.57
N ARG A 36 9.32 -2.39 2.80
CA ARG A 36 10.40 -3.23 2.25
C ARG A 36 10.36 -4.65 2.83
N GLU A 37 10.24 -4.78 4.14
CA GLU A 37 10.11 -6.08 4.80
C GLU A 37 8.80 -6.77 4.40
N SER A 38 7.71 -6.02 4.38
CA SER A 38 6.41 -6.50 3.91
C SER A 38 6.50 -7.04 2.47
N SER A 39 7.26 -6.39 1.59
CA SER A 39 7.46 -6.85 0.21
C SER A 39 8.24 -8.18 0.14
N LEU A 40 9.18 -8.42 1.05
CA LEU A 40 9.88 -9.72 1.15
C LEU A 40 8.90 -10.84 1.57
N ILE A 41 8.08 -10.55 2.59
CA ILE A 41 7.06 -11.48 3.11
C ILE A 41 6.04 -11.81 2.02
N LEU A 42 5.49 -10.80 1.35
CA LEU A 42 4.49 -10.96 0.30
C LEU A 42 5.04 -11.72 -0.92
N ARG A 43 6.33 -11.54 -1.24
CA ARG A 43 7.00 -12.31 -2.30
C ARG A 43 7.46 -13.70 -1.85
N GLY A 44 7.37 -14.02 -0.55
CA GLY A 44 7.82 -15.29 0.00
C GLY A 44 9.33 -15.53 -0.18
N THR A 45 10.14 -14.47 -0.22
CA THR A 45 11.59 -14.56 -0.45
C THR A 45 12.36 -14.06 0.76
N GLY A 46 13.42 -14.78 1.14
CA GLY A 46 14.34 -14.37 2.20
C GLY A 46 15.39 -13.34 1.76
N LYS A 47 15.42 -12.97 0.47
CA LYS A 47 16.36 -11.98 -0.07
C LYS A 47 15.67 -11.00 -1.00
N TRP A 48 16.10 -9.74 -0.93
CA TRP A 48 15.64 -8.68 -1.81
C TRP A 48 16.02 -8.97 -3.26
N ASN A 49 15.05 -8.83 -4.16
CA ASN A 49 15.24 -9.07 -5.59
C ASN A 49 14.38 -8.09 -6.41
N LYS A 50 14.53 -8.13 -7.74
CA LYS A 50 13.79 -7.26 -8.66
C LYS A 50 12.26 -7.37 -8.52
N GLN A 51 11.74 -8.54 -8.15
CA GLN A 51 10.30 -8.73 -7.95
C GLN A 51 9.81 -8.03 -6.67
N CYS A 52 10.66 -7.94 -5.63
CA CYS A 52 10.37 -7.15 -4.44
C CYS A 52 10.36 -5.65 -4.76
N GLU A 53 11.29 -5.17 -5.59
CA GLU A 53 11.33 -3.77 -6.05
C GLU A 53 10.07 -3.39 -6.84
N ILE A 54 9.65 -4.28 -7.76
CA ILE A 54 8.42 -4.10 -8.52
C ILE A 54 7.21 -4.03 -7.56
N LEU A 55 7.09 -4.99 -6.63
CA LEU A 55 5.97 -5.01 -5.69
C LEU A 55 5.93 -3.76 -4.79
N LEU A 56 7.08 -3.35 -4.24
CA LEU A 56 7.16 -2.15 -3.43
C LEU A 56 6.71 -0.92 -4.23
N THR A 57 7.14 -0.81 -5.49
CA THR A 57 6.74 0.28 -6.39
C THR A 57 5.24 0.26 -6.66
N GLU A 58 4.65 -0.92 -6.83
CA GLU A 58 3.20 -1.10 -7.02
C GLU A 58 2.42 -0.69 -5.76
N ILE A 59 2.91 -1.06 -4.57
CA ILE A 59 2.31 -0.66 -3.28
C ILE A 59 2.37 0.87 -3.12
N GLU A 60 3.52 1.50 -3.34
CA GLU A 60 3.65 2.95 -3.26
C GLU A 60 2.75 3.67 -4.28
N ALA A 61 2.65 3.14 -5.51
CA ALA A 61 1.81 3.70 -6.55
C ALA A 61 0.32 3.60 -6.18
N PHE A 62 -0.09 2.46 -5.63
CA PHE A 62 -1.45 2.25 -5.13
C PHE A 62 -1.81 3.26 -4.03
N LEU A 63 -0.96 3.42 -3.02
CA LEU A 63 -1.20 4.36 -1.91
C LEU A 63 -1.29 5.81 -2.41
N LYS A 64 -0.39 6.22 -3.31
CA LYS A 64 -0.44 7.56 -3.94
C LYS A 64 -1.70 7.77 -4.77
N ALA A 65 -2.17 6.75 -5.48
CA ALA A 65 -3.39 6.83 -6.27
C ALA A 65 -4.64 6.96 -5.35
N TRP A 66 -4.68 6.19 -4.26
CA TRP A 66 -5.75 6.26 -3.28
C TRP A 66 -5.82 7.64 -2.61
N ASP A 67 -4.70 8.17 -2.12
CA ASP A 67 -4.62 9.50 -1.47
C ASP A 67 -5.13 10.63 -2.38
N ARG A 68 -4.79 10.57 -3.67
CA ARG A 68 -5.30 11.52 -4.69
C ARG A 68 -6.79 11.40 -4.93
N ASP A 69 -7.34 10.20 -4.92
CA ASP A 69 -8.79 9.97 -5.11
C ASP A 69 -9.59 10.50 -3.91
N GLN A 70 -9.04 10.36 -2.70
CA GLN A 70 -9.69 10.85 -1.47
C GLN A 70 -9.65 12.37 -1.30
N SER A 71 -8.71 13.07 -1.94
CA SER A 71 -8.56 14.53 -1.84
C SER A 71 -9.76 15.33 -2.40
N LYS A 72 -10.79 14.67 -2.95
CA LYS A 72 -12.04 15.28 -3.42
C LYS A 72 -13.13 15.40 -2.35
N ASP A 73 -12.90 14.89 -1.16
CA ASP A 73 -13.88 14.79 -0.08
C ASP A 73 -13.45 15.64 1.13
N ASP A 74 -14.41 16.30 1.79
CA ASP A 74 -14.18 17.44 2.73
C ASP A 74 -13.35 17.07 3.99
N ARG A 75 -13.21 15.77 4.30
CA ARG A 75 -12.31 15.25 5.35
C ARG A 75 -11.06 14.62 4.72
N GLN A 76 -9.98 15.39 4.72
CA GLN A 76 -8.69 14.98 4.18
C GLN A 76 -7.96 14.04 5.16
N LEU A 77 -7.92 12.75 4.86
CA LEU A 77 -7.05 11.78 5.53
C LEU A 77 -5.67 11.82 4.88
N ARG A 78 -4.60 11.91 5.69
CA ARG A 78 -3.22 11.97 5.18
C ARG A 78 -2.56 10.60 5.18
N LEU A 79 -2.03 10.18 4.04
CA LEU A 79 -1.16 9.00 3.97
C LEU A 79 0.32 9.38 4.05
N CYS A 80 1.03 8.77 4.99
CA CYS A 80 2.49 8.93 5.16
C CYS A 80 3.17 7.58 4.95
N VAL A 81 4.11 7.51 4.00
CA VAL A 81 4.95 6.31 3.79
C VAL A 81 6.35 6.61 4.31
N GLU A 82 6.77 5.90 5.34
CA GLU A 82 8.11 6.00 5.90
C GLU A 82 9.02 4.94 5.27
N ASN A 83 10.04 5.40 4.54
CA ASN A 83 11.09 4.52 4.03
C ASN A 83 12.20 4.40 5.07
N GLU A 84 12.48 3.16 5.49
CA GLU A 84 13.63 2.86 6.34
C GLU A 84 14.92 3.17 5.56
N LYS A 85 15.75 4.05 6.12
CA LYS A 85 17.02 4.50 5.53
C LYS A 85 18.04 3.36 5.38
#